data_AF-Q7XZP0-F1
#
_entry.id   AF-Q7XZP0-F1
#
_cell.length_a   1.000
_cell.length_b   1.000
_cell.length_c   1.000
_cell.angle_alpha   90.00
_cell.angle_beta   90.00
_cell.angle_gamma   90.00
#
_symmetry.space_group_name_H-M   'P 1'
#
loop_
_entity.id
_entity.type
_entity.pdbx_description
1 polymer ?
#
loop_
_entity_poly.entity_id
_entity_poly.type
_entity_poly.pdbx_seq_one_letter_code
_entity_poly.pdbx_strand_id
1 'polypeptide(L)'
;LSDETWKMGDIVHTLTNRRWLEKCVTYAESHDQALVGDKTIAFWLMDKDMYDFMALDRPSTPTIDRGIALHKMIRLITMGLGGEGYLNFMGNEFGHPEWIDFPRGPQRLPSGKFIPGNNNSYDKCRRRFDL
;
A
#
# COMPACT_ATOMS: atom_id res chain seq x y z
N LEU A 1 4.47 -8.43 14.43
CA LEU A 1 3.37 -9.23 15.03
C LEU A 1 3.07 -10.38 14.08
N SER A 2 2.78 -11.56 14.61
CA SER A 2 2.46 -12.72 13.80
C SER A 2 0.97 -12.73 13.42
N ASP A 3 0.61 -13.42 12.36
CA ASP A 3 -0.76 -13.40 11.80
C ASP A 3 -1.79 -13.95 12.80
N GLU A 4 -1.37 -14.87 13.66
CA GLU A 4 -2.22 -15.50 14.66
C GLU A 4 -2.68 -14.51 15.74
N THR A 5 -2.04 -13.34 15.83
CA THR A 5 -2.43 -12.28 16.77
C THR A 5 -3.51 -11.36 16.23
N TRP A 6 -3.93 -11.53 14.97
CA TRP A 6 -4.94 -10.68 14.35
C TRP A 6 -6.32 -10.94 14.94
N LYS A 7 -6.92 -9.89 15.50
CA LYS A 7 -8.25 -9.94 16.10
C LYS A 7 -9.30 -9.67 15.05
N MET A 8 -9.99 -10.72 14.60
CA MET A 8 -11.05 -10.61 13.58
C MET A 8 -12.17 -9.64 14.00
N GLY A 9 -12.51 -9.60 15.29
CA GLY A 9 -13.48 -8.65 15.84
C GLY A 9 -13.08 -7.20 15.66
N ASP A 10 -11.79 -6.88 15.88
CA ASP A 10 -11.27 -5.52 15.72
C ASP A 10 -11.30 -5.11 14.23
N ILE A 11 -10.93 -6.02 13.32
CA ILE A 11 -10.98 -5.78 11.87
C ILE A 11 -12.41 -5.46 11.43
N VAL A 12 -13.37 -6.32 11.80
CA VAL A 12 -14.78 -6.10 11.43
C VAL A 12 -15.29 -4.80 12.05
N HIS A 13 -15.00 -4.56 13.33
CA HIS A 13 -15.42 -3.34 14.01
C HIS A 13 -14.87 -2.09 13.30
N THR A 14 -13.59 -2.05 12.97
CA THR A 14 -12.99 -0.93 12.23
C THR A 14 -13.66 -0.70 10.88
N LEU A 15 -14.00 -1.76 10.14
CA LEU A 15 -14.64 -1.65 8.83
C LEU A 15 -16.11 -1.21 8.91
N THR A 16 -16.85 -1.62 9.95
CA THR A 16 -18.28 -1.36 10.05
C THR A 16 -18.65 -0.21 10.98
N ASN A 17 -17.70 0.35 11.74
CA ASN A 17 -17.95 1.47 12.65
C ASN A 17 -18.13 2.79 11.90
N ARG A 18 -19.34 2.98 11.37
CA ARG A 18 -19.74 4.13 10.57
C ARG A 18 -21.15 4.57 10.93
N ARG A 19 -21.47 5.84 10.63
CA ARG A 19 -22.78 6.41 10.97
C ARG A 19 -23.86 5.92 10.01
N TRP A 20 -25.00 5.51 10.57
CA TRP A 20 -26.18 5.20 9.76
C TRP A 20 -26.61 6.43 8.95
N LEU A 21 -27.02 6.22 7.69
CA LEU A 21 -27.41 7.24 6.70
C LEU A 21 -26.30 8.17 6.19
N GLU A 22 -25.04 7.97 6.59
CA GLU A 22 -23.90 8.66 6.00
C GLU A 22 -23.13 7.68 5.09
N LYS A 23 -23.14 7.93 3.77
CA LYS A 23 -22.43 7.08 2.82
C LYS A 23 -20.92 7.28 2.96
N CYS A 24 -20.17 6.19 3.03
CA CYS A 24 -18.71 6.22 3.12
C CYS A 24 -18.06 5.60 1.88
N VAL A 25 -16.99 6.22 1.39
CA VAL A 25 -16.09 5.62 0.40
C VAL A 25 -14.92 5.00 1.14
N THR A 26 -14.70 3.70 0.96
CA THR A 26 -13.59 2.98 1.60
C THR A 26 -12.48 2.64 0.62
N TYR A 27 -11.28 2.52 1.17
CA TYR A 27 -10.07 2.16 0.46
C TYR A 27 -9.14 1.44 1.44
N ALA A 28 -8.37 0.48 0.95
CA ALA A 28 -7.43 -0.27 1.79
C ALA A 28 -6.15 0.52 2.08
N GLU A 29 -5.73 1.32 1.10
CA GLU A 29 -4.57 2.21 1.16
C GLU A 29 -4.82 3.44 0.30
N SER A 30 -4.26 4.57 0.71
CA SER A 30 -4.36 5.89 0.13
C SER A 30 -3.13 6.21 -0.72
N HIS A 31 -3.15 7.39 -1.33
CA HIS A 31 -1.99 7.93 -2.05
C HIS A 31 -0.83 8.32 -1.13
N ASP A 32 -1.11 8.72 0.12
CA ASP A 32 -0.07 9.12 1.09
C ASP A 32 0.82 7.94 1.48
N GLN A 33 0.24 6.75 1.64
CA GLN A 33 0.98 5.52 1.94
C GLN A 33 1.84 5.05 0.76
N ALA A 34 1.52 5.51 -0.45
CA ALA A 34 2.35 5.27 -1.62
C ALA A 34 3.49 6.29 -1.75
N LEU A 35 3.55 7.37 -0.96
CA LEU A 35 4.63 8.36 -1.01
C LEU A 35 5.87 7.89 -0.25
N VAL A 36 7.00 8.50 -0.59
CA VAL A 36 8.27 8.30 0.12
C VAL A 36 8.12 8.52 1.63
N GLY A 37 8.53 7.53 2.41
CA GLY A 37 8.45 7.57 3.87
C GLY A 37 7.37 6.66 4.46
N ASP A 38 6.51 6.08 3.64
CA ASP A 38 5.61 4.99 4.03
C ASP A 38 5.74 3.81 3.05
N LYS A 39 5.03 2.71 3.31
CA LYS A 39 5.02 1.49 2.50
C LYS A 39 3.61 1.16 2.05
N THR A 40 3.45 0.81 0.77
CA THR A 40 2.21 0.22 0.25
C THR A 40 1.92 -1.11 0.94
N ILE A 41 0.67 -1.57 0.91
CA ILE A 41 0.30 -2.88 1.48
C ILE A 41 1.12 -4.00 0.82
N ALA A 42 1.34 -3.92 -0.49
CA ALA A 42 2.18 -4.87 -1.21
C ALA A 42 3.62 -4.90 -0.64
N PHE A 43 4.21 -3.74 -0.36
CA PHE A 43 5.55 -3.62 0.19
C PHE A 43 5.63 -4.03 1.67
N TRP A 44 4.57 -3.82 2.46
CA TRP A 44 4.47 -4.37 3.81
C TRP A 44 4.44 -5.90 3.84
N LEU A 45 3.81 -6.52 2.83
CA LEU A 45 3.59 -7.97 2.80
C LEU A 45 4.75 -8.75 2.16
N MET A 46 5.39 -8.19 1.14
CA MET A 46 6.37 -8.90 0.30
C MET A 46 7.77 -8.27 0.36
N ASP A 47 7.89 -7.01 0.77
CA ASP A 47 9.16 -6.26 0.89
C ASP A 47 10.08 -6.50 -0.34
N LYS A 48 11.37 -6.76 -0.14
CA LYS A 48 12.32 -6.97 -1.25
C LYS A 48 12.08 -8.23 -2.08
N ASP A 49 11.34 -9.22 -1.57
CA ASP A 49 11.13 -10.48 -2.31
C ASP A 49 10.30 -10.24 -3.59
N MET A 50 9.56 -9.13 -3.66
CA MET A 50 8.79 -8.76 -4.84
C MET A 50 9.66 -8.52 -6.10
N TYR A 51 10.94 -8.20 -5.93
CA TYR A 51 11.85 -7.99 -7.06
C TYR A 51 12.30 -9.32 -7.67
N ASP A 52 12.46 -10.35 -6.83
CA ASP A 52 13.14 -11.60 -7.18
C ASP A 52 12.21 -12.82 -7.25
N PHE A 53 10.92 -12.69 -6.93
CA PHE A 53 10.05 -13.87 -6.84
C PHE A 53 8.62 -13.65 -7.38
N MET A 54 8.39 -12.59 -8.17
CA MET A 54 7.11 -12.31 -8.82
C MET A 54 6.95 -12.91 -10.23
N ALA A 55 7.99 -13.56 -10.77
CA ALA A 55 7.94 -14.14 -12.11
C ALA A 55 7.33 -15.56 -12.09
N LEU A 56 6.56 -15.89 -13.11
CA LEU A 56 5.82 -17.16 -13.21
C LEU A 56 6.72 -18.38 -13.54
N ASP A 57 7.90 -18.14 -14.07
CA ASP A 57 8.86 -19.15 -14.53
C ASP A 57 9.78 -19.69 -13.43
N ARG A 58 9.69 -19.12 -12.22
CA ARG A 58 10.45 -19.52 -11.03
C ARG A 58 9.52 -19.83 -9.87
N PRO A 59 9.91 -20.71 -8.93
CA PRO A 59 9.12 -20.98 -7.74
C PRO A 59 8.91 -19.70 -6.93
N SER A 60 7.66 -19.43 -6.53
CA SER A 60 7.35 -18.39 -5.55
C SER A 60 7.85 -18.80 -4.16
N THR A 61 8.12 -17.80 -3.31
CA THR A 61 8.43 -18.04 -1.90
C THR A 61 7.14 -18.05 -1.08
N PRO A 62 7.10 -18.71 0.09
CA PRO A 62 5.95 -18.63 1.00
C PRO A 62 5.56 -17.20 1.36
N THR A 63 6.53 -16.27 1.42
CA THR A 63 6.28 -14.84 1.64
C THR A 63 5.46 -14.23 0.51
N ILE A 64 5.81 -14.52 -0.75
CA ILE A 64 5.10 -14.00 -1.93
C ILE A 64 3.70 -14.59 -2.02
N ASP A 65 3.55 -15.90 -1.84
CA ASP A 65 2.24 -16.55 -1.88
C ASP A 65 1.30 -15.97 -0.82
N ARG A 66 1.82 -15.82 0.40
CA ARG A 66 1.11 -15.15 1.50
C ARG A 66 0.77 -13.71 1.16
N GLY A 67 1.74 -12.95 0.63
CA GLY A 67 1.57 -11.54 0.31
C GLY A 67 0.50 -11.31 -0.76
N ILE A 68 0.51 -12.10 -1.83
CA ILE A 68 -0.50 -12.07 -2.89
C ILE A 68 -1.89 -12.43 -2.32
N ALA A 69 -1.97 -13.47 -1.49
CA ALA A 69 -3.23 -13.89 -0.87
C ALA A 69 -3.81 -12.78 0.03
N LEU A 70 -3.02 -12.25 0.95
CA LEU A 70 -3.45 -11.21 1.88
C LEU A 70 -3.76 -9.89 1.16
N HIS A 71 -2.98 -9.50 0.16
CA HIS A 71 -3.27 -8.31 -0.64
C HIS A 71 -4.65 -8.39 -1.31
N LYS A 72 -5.06 -9.56 -1.79
CA LYS A 72 -6.43 -9.79 -2.29
C LYS A 72 -7.46 -9.76 -1.18
N MET A 73 -7.22 -10.45 -0.07
CA MET A 73 -8.17 -10.54 1.05
C MET A 73 -8.45 -9.18 1.70
N ILE A 74 -7.41 -8.39 1.97
CA ILE A 74 -7.52 -7.05 2.57
C ILE A 74 -8.39 -6.15 1.68
N ARG A 75 -8.12 -6.09 0.39
CA ARG A 75 -8.91 -5.26 -0.53
C ARG A 75 -10.35 -5.74 -0.64
N LEU A 76 -10.57 -7.05 -0.71
CA LEU A 76 -11.90 -7.64 -0.80
C LEU A 76 -12.73 -7.34 0.45
N ILE A 77 -12.16 -7.52 1.65
CA ILE A 77 -12.90 -7.27 2.89
C ILE A 77 -13.18 -5.78 3.09
N THR A 78 -12.25 -4.89 2.72
CA THR A 78 -12.47 -3.44 2.76
C THR A 78 -13.56 -2.99 1.79
N MET A 79 -13.60 -3.58 0.59
CA MET A 79 -14.64 -3.31 -0.41
C MET A 79 -16.00 -3.87 0.03
N GLY A 80 -16.04 -5.07 0.59
CA GLY A 80 -17.27 -5.78 0.93
C GLY A 80 -17.93 -5.33 2.23
N LEU A 81 -17.14 -4.96 3.25
CA LEU A 81 -17.66 -4.56 4.57
C LEU A 81 -17.52 -3.06 4.87
N GLY A 82 -16.63 -2.35 4.17
CA GLY A 82 -16.20 -1.02 4.60
C GLY A 82 -17.17 0.12 4.25
N GLY A 83 -17.77 0.11 3.06
CA GLY A 83 -18.39 1.34 2.50
C GLY A 83 -19.56 1.10 1.55
N GLU A 84 -20.16 2.21 1.10
CA GLU A 84 -21.12 2.26 -0.02
C GLU A 84 -20.42 2.56 -1.36
N GLY A 85 -19.11 2.84 -1.31
CA GLY A 85 -18.25 3.00 -2.48
C GLY A 85 -16.84 2.54 -2.18
N TYR A 86 -16.10 2.17 -3.22
CA TYR A 86 -14.71 1.73 -3.12
C TYR A 86 -13.80 2.63 -3.95
N LEU A 87 -12.66 3.01 -3.38
CA LEU A 87 -11.62 3.79 -4.05
C LEU A 87 -10.32 2.99 -4.09
N ASN A 88 -9.59 3.15 -5.20
CA ASN A 88 -8.26 2.60 -5.37
C ASN A 88 -7.35 3.66 -5.99
N PHE A 89 -6.13 3.76 -5.49
CA PHE A 89 -5.12 4.67 -6.01
C PHE A 89 -4.24 3.95 -7.03
N MET A 90 -4.02 4.59 -8.19
CA MET A 90 -3.35 3.99 -9.34
C MET A 90 -2.06 3.23 -8.99
N GLY A 91 -1.94 2.00 -9.48
CA GLY A 91 -0.85 1.07 -9.18
C GLY A 91 -1.17 0.08 -8.06
N ASN A 92 -1.96 0.46 -7.06
CA ASN A 92 -2.25 -0.40 -5.91
C ASN A 92 -3.20 -1.54 -6.28
N GLU A 93 -3.92 -1.45 -7.40
CA GLU A 93 -4.74 -2.53 -7.95
C GLU A 93 -3.94 -3.77 -8.34
N PHE A 94 -2.65 -3.62 -8.70
CA PHE A 94 -1.75 -4.74 -9.00
C PHE A 94 -0.59 -4.87 -8.01
N GLY A 95 -0.60 -4.08 -6.93
CA GLY A 95 0.47 -4.10 -5.93
C GLY A 95 1.77 -3.55 -6.49
N HIS A 96 1.70 -2.39 -7.16
CA HIS A 96 2.85 -1.71 -7.73
C HIS A 96 4.00 -1.63 -6.72
N PRO A 97 5.22 -2.08 -7.10
CA PRO A 97 6.37 -2.12 -6.19
C PRO A 97 6.87 -0.71 -5.86
N GLU A 98 7.83 -0.62 -4.94
CA GLU A 98 8.47 0.65 -4.57
C GLU A 98 7.48 1.70 -3.99
N TRP A 99 7.84 2.98 -4.12
CA TRP A 99 7.07 4.14 -3.64
C TRP A 99 7.11 5.25 -4.69
N ILE A 100 6.24 6.25 -4.55
CA ILE A 100 6.26 7.50 -5.30
C ILE A 100 7.17 8.50 -4.59
N ASP A 101 8.09 9.09 -5.33
CA ASP A 101 8.82 10.28 -4.90
C ASP A 101 8.82 11.30 -6.03
N PHE A 102 8.42 12.53 -5.72
CA PHE A 102 8.40 13.63 -6.69
C PHE A 102 9.77 14.30 -6.76
N PRO A 103 10.19 14.83 -7.92
CA PRO A 103 11.41 15.61 -8.04
C PRO A 103 11.45 16.74 -7.01
N ARG A 104 12.46 16.73 -6.13
CA ARG A 104 12.59 17.72 -5.06
C ARG A 104 14.05 18.01 -4.73
N GLY A 105 14.33 19.30 -4.52
CA GLY A 105 15.59 19.78 -3.96
C GLY A 105 15.68 19.59 -2.44
N PRO A 106 16.83 19.90 -1.83
CA PRO A 106 16.98 19.89 -0.38
C PRO A 106 16.08 20.94 0.29
N GLN A 107 15.48 20.57 1.42
CA GLN A 107 14.59 21.44 2.19
C GLN A 107 15.13 21.65 3.62
N ARG A 108 14.86 22.82 4.20
CA ARG A 108 15.09 23.10 5.63
C ARG A 108 13.74 23.40 6.28
N LEU A 109 13.38 22.61 7.29
CA LEU A 109 12.16 22.85 8.06
C LEU A 109 12.33 24.09 8.96
N PRO A 110 11.24 24.75 9.38
CA PRO A 110 11.29 25.83 10.38
C PRO A 110 11.94 25.41 11.70
N SER A 111 11.93 24.11 12.02
CA SER A 111 12.62 23.51 13.17
C SER A 111 14.15 23.39 12.99
N GLY A 112 14.71 23.82 11.86
CA GLY A 112 16.12 23.69 11.52
C GLY A 112 16.52 22.31 10.96
N LYS A 113 15.61 21.33 10.95
CA LYS A 113 15.86 19.99 10.38
C LYS A 113 16.12 20.08 8.88
N PHE A 114 17.26 19.55 8.44
CA PHE A 114 17.60 19.38 7.03
C PHE A 114 16.97 18.11 6.48
N ILE A 115 16.29 18.23 5.33
CA ILE A 115 15.73 17.11 4.58
C ILE A 115 16.46 17.06 3.24
N PRO A 116 17.26 16.01 2.97
CA PRO A 116 17.91 15.86 1.69
C PRO A 116 16.87 15.70 0.57
N GLY A 117 17.12 16.35 -0.57
CA GLY A 117 16.34 16.17 -1.79
C GLY A 117 16.66 14.84 -2.48
N ASN A 118 16.09 14.64 -3.67
CA ASN A 118 16.34 13.46 -4.50
C ASN A 118 17.02 13.82 -5.84
N ASN A 119 17.80 14.91 -5.86
CA ASN A 119 18.46 15.45 -7.06
C ASN A 119 17.50 15.73 -8.23
N ASN A 120 16.24 16.12 -7.93
CA ASN A 120 15.18 16.30 -8.93
C ASN A 120 14.95 15.05 -9.81
N SER A 121 15.08 13.87 -9.22
CA SER A 121 14.87 12.59 -9.91
C SER A 121 13.41 12.37 -10.24
N TYR A 122 13.16 11.82 -11.43
CA TYR A 122 11.83 11.37 -11.88
C TYR A 122 11.67 9.84 -11.84
N ASP A 123 12.68 9.09 -11.39
CA ASP A 123 12.66 7.61 -11.46
C ASP A 123 11.47 7.00 -10.69
N LYS A 124 11.11 7.58 -9.55
CA LYS A 124 9.98 7.17 -8.71
C LYS A 124 8.71 7.98 -8.96
N CYS A 125 8.75 8.96 -9.87
CA CYS A 125 7.62 9.79 -10.25
C CYS A 125 6.90 9.20 -11.48
N ARG A 126 6.64 7.89 -11.47
CA ARG A 126 6.03 7.16 -12.59
C ARG A 126 5.25 5.94 -12.12
N ARG A 127 4.51 5.34 -13.06
CA ARG A 127 3.88 4.03 -12.89
C ARG A 127 4.42 3.04 -13.92
N ARG A 128 4.78 1.86 -13.44
CA ARG A 128 5.24 0.70 -14.20
C ARG A 128 4.05 -0.18 -14.54
N PHE A 129 3.24 0.26 -15.51
CA PHE A 129 2.12 -0.53 -16.03
C PHE A 129 2.58 -1.71 -16.93
N ASP A 130 3.88 -1.81 -17.18
CA ASP A 130 4.53 -2.89 -17.93
C ASP A 130 4.84 -4.13 -17.07
N LEU A 131 4.58 -4.08 -15.76
CA LEU A 131 4.78 -5.19 -14.82
C LEU A 131 3.70 -6.27 -14.92
#